data_AF-A0A7M7HE15-F1
#
_entry.id   AF-A0A7M7HE15-F1
#
_cell.length_a   1.000
_cell.length_b   1.000
_cell.length_c   1.000
_cell.angle_alpha   90.00
_cell.angle_beta   90.00
_cell.angle_gamma   90.00
#
_symmetry.space_group_name_H-M   'P 1'
#
loop_
_entity.id
_entity.type
_entity.pdbx_description
1 polymer ?
#
loop_
_entity_poly.entity_id
_entity_poly.type
_entity_poly.pdbx_seq_one_letter_code
_entity_poly.pdbx_strand_id
1 'polypeptide(L)'
;MDDYRLYKYYRSTGFGWKSLVYNYLLTDRYFRTLFHFGPRCGAITAITSFLVLLVLTYTITSWTIFLLNTKKFNELRHEAEKKLPRKESVLQVRPAYNCINKHLQQADVFLDKTKKVVRKEQLEVEIMNSRINSISELLNPGDQSPWQRSQSPKGYFRDINTPLKK
;
A
#
# COMPACT_ATOMS: atom_id res chain seq x y z
N MET A 1 30.04 46.89 43.46
CA MET A 1 30.35 48.14 44.17
C MET A 1 29.06 48.61 44.81
N ASP A 2 28.92 48.36 46.11
CA ASP A 2 27.68 48.53 46.87
C ASP A 2 27.30 50.00 46.98
N ASP A 3 26.05 50.33 46.63
CA ASP A 3 25.50 51.64 46.94
C ASP A 3 25.45 51.80 48.45
N TYR A 4 26.45 52.49 49.00
CA TYR A 4 26.58 52.75 50.43
C TYR A 4 25.31 53.39 51.03
N ARG A 5 24.53 54.09 50.19
CA ARG A 5 23.21 54.64 50.54
C ARG A 5 22.17 53.55 50.80
N LEU A 6 22.01 52.57 49.92
CA LEU A 6 21.06 51.45 50.09
C LEU A 6 21.41 50.60 51.32
N TYR A 7 22.70 50.35 51.51
CA TYR A 7 23.22 49.64 52.67
C TYR A 7 22.87 50.37 53.97
N LYS A 8 23.00 51.70 54.02
CA LYS A 8 22.70 52.50 55.21
C LYS A 8 21.22 52.50 55.60
N TYR A 9 20.30 52.50 54.63
CA TYR A 9 18.85 52.58 54.92
C TYR A 9 18.20 51.24 55.26
N TYR A 10 18.71 50.14 54.71
CA TYR A 10 18.08 48.82 54.86
C TYR A 10 18.85 47.85 55.75
N ARG A 11 20.03 48.23 56.28
CA ARG A 11 20.78 47.44 57.26
C ARG A 11 20.01 47.37 58.59
N SER A 12 19.19 46.34 58.70
CA SER A 12 18.55 45.89 59.94
C SER A 12 19.32 44.68 60.46
N THR A 13 19.76 44.70 61.71
CA THR A 13 20.52 43.64 62.40
C THR A 13 19.71 42.37 62.69
N GLY A 14 18.61 42.13 61.98
CA GLY A 14 17.71 40.99 62.19
C GLY A 14 16.90 40.60 60.95
N PHE A 15 16.29 39.41 61.00
CA PHE A 15 15.47 38.79 59.94
C PHE A 15 14.10 39.48 59.82
N GLY A 16 14.09 40.75 59.44
CA GLY A 16 12.87 41.56 59.25
C GLY A 16 12.60 41.89 57.78
N TRP A 17 11.39 42.39 57.50
CA TRP A 17 10.96 42.84 56.15
C TRP A 17 11.98 43.72 55.42
N LYS A 18 12.71 44.58 56.13
CA LYS A 18 13.76 45.43 55.55
C LYS A 18 14.94 44.62 54.98
N SER A 19 15.28 43.49 55.58
CA SER A 19 16.32 42.56 55.09
C SER A 19 15.87 41.84 53.82
N LEU A 20 14.59 41.41 53.76
CA LEU A 20 14.02 40.82 52.55
C LEU A 20 14.00 41.81 51.39
N VAL A 21 13.57 43.06 51.64
CA VAL A 21 13.58 44.12 50.63
C VAL A 21 15.01 44.42 50.15
N TYR A 22 15.99 44.42 51.05
CA TYR A 22 17.40 44.59 50.67
C TYR A 22 17.90 43.46 49.77
N ASN A 23 17.64 42.20 50.14
CA ASN A 23 18.05 41.04 49.35
C ASN A 23 17.35 41.00 47.98
N TYR A 24 16.08 41.41 47.90
CA TYR A 24 15.37 41.56 46.64
C TYR A 24 15.99 42.64 45.75
N LEU A 25 16.28 43.83 46.29
CA LEU A 25 16.91 44.92 45.52
C LEU A 25 18.34 44.56 45.06
N LEU A 26 19.07 43.80 45.88
CA LEU A 26 20.41 43.33 45.53
C LEU A 26 20.37 42.27 44.41
N THR A 27 19.46 41.31 44.52
CA THR A 27 19.27 40.28 43.49
C THR A 27 18.73 40.87 42.18
N ASP A 28 17.76 41.80 42.24
CA ASP A 28 17.28 42.56 41.08
C ASP A 28 18.41 43.33 40.37
N ARG A 29 19.30 44.00 41.13
CA ARG A 29 20.48 44.65 40.56
C ARG A 29 21.41 43.64 39.87
N TYR A 30 21.65 42.48 40.50
CA TYR A 30 22.50 41.43 39.93
C TYR A 30 21.93 40.87 38.63
N PHE A 31 20.62 40.61 38.58
CA PHE A 31 19.93 40.18 37.36
C PHE A 31 19.97 41.25 36.27
N ARG A 32 19.76 42.53 36.61
CA ARG A 32 19.89 43.64 35.65
C ARG A 32 21.29 43.72 35.03
N THR A 33 22.34 43.49 35.83
CA THR A 33 23.72 43.46 35.32
C THR A 33 24.00 42.22 34.47
N LEU A 34 23.50 41.04 34.87
CA LEU A 34 23.75 39.78 34.17
C LEU A 34 23.12 39.76 32.77
N PHE A 35 21.99 40.45 32.60
CA PHE A 35 21.29 40.53 31.33
C PHE A 35 21.42 41.90 30.62
N HIS A 36 22.33 42.78 31.08
CA HIS A 36 22.58 44.11 30.50
C HIS A 36 21.35 45.01 30.33
N PHE A 37 20.41 44.99 31.27
CA PHE A 37 19.20 45.81 31.19
C PHE A 37 19.38 47.18 31.88
N GLY A 38 18.82 48.23 31.25
CA GLY A 38 18.84 49.58 31.78
C GLY A 38 18.02 49.76 33.07
N PRO A 39 18.24 50.85 33.84
CA PRO A 39 17.68 51.06 35.19
C PRO A 39 16.15 51.12 35.29
N ARG A 40 15.42 51.19 34.16
CA ARG A 40 13.94 51.27 34.10
C ARG A 40 13.25 49.93 33.79
N CYS A 41 13.98 48.84 33.54
CA CYS A 41 13.40 47.59 33.01
C CYS A 41 13.19 46.45 34.03
N GLY A 42 13.34 46.69 35.33
CA GLY A 42 13.34 45.64 36.37
C GLY A 42 12.06 44.77 36.44
N ALA A 43 10.89 45.36 36.20
CA ALA A 43 9.63 44.59 36.17
C ALA A 43 9.60 43.60 35.00
N ILE A 44 10.12 44.01 33.84
CA ILE A 44 10.20 43.17 32.64
C ILE A 44 11.16 42.01 32.89
N THR A 45 12.29 42.25 33.57
CA THR A 45 13.27 41.20 33.87
C THR A 45 12.74 40.14 34.83
N ALA A 46 11.95 40.54 35.82
CA ALA A 46 11.30 39.60 36.74
C ALA A 46 10.28 38.72 36.00
N ILE A 47 9.47 39.31 35.11
CA ILE A 47 8.49 38.59 34.28
C ILE A 47 9.20 37.63 33.33
N THR A 48 10.24 38.09 32.62
CA THR A 48 10.99 37.22 31.70
C THR A 48 11.71 36.10 32.46
N SER A 49 12.28 36.37 33.63
CA SER A 49 12.90 35.34 34.47
C SER A 49 11.88 34.28 34.92
N PHE A 50 10.67 34.69 35.30
CA PHE A 50 9.61 33.76 35.68
C PHE A 50 9.16 32.90 34.49
N LEU A 51 8.97 33.51 33.31
CA LEU A 51 8.63 32.77 32.09
C LEU A 51 9.73 31.78 31.68
N VAL A 52 11.00 32.15 31.79
CA VAL A 52 12.13 31.24 31.52
C VAL A 52 12.10 30.05 32.48
N LEU A 53 11.84 30.27 33.77
CA LEU A 53 11.72 29.17 34.74
C LEU A 53 10.52 28.25 34.44
N LEU A 54 9.39 28.80 33.99
CA LEU A 54 8.25 28.00 33.55
C LEU A 54 8.59 27.15 32.32
N VAL A 55 9.27 27.71 31.32
CA VAL A 55 9.70 26.95 30.14
C VAL A 55 10.71 25.87 30.50
N LEU A 56 11.66 26.16 31.39
CA LEU A 56 12.64 25.17 31.87
C LEU A 56 11.97 24.02 32.63
N THR A 57 11.04 24.32 33.54
CA THR A 57 10.32 23.27 34.28
C THR A 57 9.42 22.44 33.36
N TYR A 58 8.77 23.07 32.37
CA TYR A 58 7.97 22.36 31.38
C TYR A 58 8.82 21.46 30.47
N THR A 59 9.98 21.94 30.00
CA THR A 59 10.87 21.13 29.14
C THR A 59 11.45 19.94 29.89
N ILE A 60 11.84 20.10 31.17
CA ILE A 60 12.32 19.00 32.01
C ILE A 60 11.21 17.95 32.22
N THR A 61 10.00 18.38 32.57
CA THR A 61 8.86 17.46 32.80
C THR A 61 8.41 16.77 31.51
N SER A 62 8.40 17.48 30.38
CA SER A 62 8.11 16.89 29.07
C SER A 62 9.16 15.83 28.69
N TRP A 63 10.44 16.12 28.94
CA TRP A 63 11.54 15.20 28.65
C TRP A 63 11.48 13.92 29.50
N THR A 64 11.15 14.03 30.78
CA THR A 64 11.02 12.84 31.65
C THR A 64 9.83 11.98 31.26
N ILE A 65 8.69 12.58 30.88
CA ILE A 65 7.53 11.86 30.36
C ILE A 65 7.88 11.16 29.05
N PHE A 66 8.59 11.84 28.15
CA PHE A 66 9.04 11.25 26.89
C PHE A 66 9.91 10.00 27.14
N LEU A 67 10.93 10.10 27.99
CA LEU A 67 11.79 8.98 28.36
C LEU A 67 11.01 7.78 28.93
N LEU A 68 10.06 8.04 29.83
CA LEU A 68 9.24 6.99 30.44
C LEU A 68 8.34 6.31 29.41
N ASN A 69 7.74 7.09 28.51
CA ASN A 69 6.93 6.57 27.42
C ASN A 69 7.77 5.76 26.42
N THR A 70 8.97 6.21 26.07
CA THR A 70 9.87 5.45 25.19
C THR A 70 10.26 4.12 25.82
N LYS A 71 10.56 4.10 27.13
CA LYS A 71 10.88 2.87 27.85
C LYS A 71 9.70 1.89 27.82
N LYS A 72 8.50 2.37 28.16
CA LYS A 72 7.27 1.55 28.14
C LYS A 72 6.92 1.07 26.74
N PHE A 73 7.12 1.89 25.72
CA PHE A 73 6.93 1.50 24.31
C PHE A 73 7.88 0.38 23.91
N ASN A 74 9.16 0.48 24.26
CA ASN A 74 10.15 -0.56 23.94
C ASN A 74 9.85 -1.88 24.64
N GLU A 75 9.39 -1.83 25.89
CA GLU A 75 8.97 -3.01 26.65
C GLU A 75 7.75 -3.68 26.01
N LEU A 76 6.70 -2.91 25.70
CA LEU A 76 5.51 -3.40 24.99
C LEU A 76 5.86 -3.96 23.60
N ARG A 77 6.80 -3.32 22.90
CA ARG A 77 7.28 -3.81 21.60
C ARG A 77 7.98 -5.15 21.75
N HIS A 78 8.85 -5.30 22.74
CA HIS A 78 9.56 -6.56 22.97
C HIS A 78 8.59 -7.68 23.38
N GLU A 79 7.57 -7.38 24.17
CA GLU A 79 6.51 -8.34 24.48
C GLU A 79 5.69 -8.72 23.24
N ALA A 80 5.35 -7.75 22.40
CA ALA A 80 4.62 -7.98 21.16
C ALA A 80 5.45 -8.82 20.18
N GLU A 81 6.75 -8.56 20.04
CA GLU A 81 7.66 -9.36 19.22
C GLU A 81 7.81 -10.80 19.75
N LYS A 82 7.79 -11.00 21.07
CA LYS A 82 7.81 -12.35 21.68
C LYS A 82 6.50 -13.12 21.46
N LYS A 83 5.35 -12.43 21.52
CA LYS A 83 4.02 -13.04 21.39
C LYS A 83 3.59 -13.25 19.93
N LEU A 84 4.09 -12.44 18.99
CA LEU A 84 3.73 -12.55 17.57
C LEU A 84 4.71 -13.48 16.83
N PRO A 85 4.28 -14.69 16.40
CA PRO A 85 5.14 -15.64 15.69
C PRO A 85 5.33 -15.25 14.22
N ARG A 86 5.46 -13.95 13.90
CA ARG A 86 5.19 -13.45 12.55
C ARG A 86 6.33 -13.69 11.55
N LYS A 87 7.53 -14.06 12.00
CA LYS A 87 8.67 -14.32 11.11
C LYS A 87 8.83 -15.80 10.76
N GLU A 88 8.78 -16.70 11.74
CA GLU A 88 9.00 -18.14 11.50
C GLU A 88 7.78 -18.84 10.89
N SER A 89 6.56 -18.51 11.32
CA SER A 89 5.34 -19.11 10.75
C SER A 89 5.17 -18.77 9.26
N VAL A 90 5.50 -17.53 8.87
CA VAL A 90 5.45 -17.08 7.46
C VAL A 90 6.53 -17.76 6.62
N LEU A 91 7.71 -18.02 7.20
CA LEU A 91 8.78 -18.78 6.53
C LEU A 91 8.36 -20.22 6.22
N GLN A 92 7.57 -20.86 7.10
CA GLN A 92 7.07 -22.23 6.88
C GLN A 92 5.94 -22.30 5.83
N VAL A 93 5.12 -21.26 5.69
CA VAL A 93 4.03 -21.22 4.69
C VAL A 93 4.57 -20.95 3.27
N ARG A 94 5.69 -20.22 3.16
CA ARG A 94 6.30 -19.82 1.87
C ARG A 94 6.64 -20.99 0.92
N PRO A 95 7.29 -22.10 1.36
CA PRO A 95 7.58 -23.23 0.48
C PRO A 95 6.30 -23.94 0.00
N ALA A 96 5.30 -24.11 0.87
CA ALA A 96 4.02 -24.71 0.50
C ALA A 96 3.29 -23.87 -0.56
N TYR A 97 3.23 -22.55 -0.37
CA TYR A 97 2.65 -21.62 -1.34
C TYR A 97 3.38 -21.67 -2.70
N ASN A 98 4.71 -21.69 -2.70
CA ASN A 98 5.48 -21.79 -3.93
C ASN A 98 5.24 -23.11 -4.68
N CYS A 99 5.10 -24.23 -3.95
CA CYS A 99 4.79 -25.52 -4.53
C CYS A 99 3.40 -25.50 -5.19
N ILE A 100 2.39 -25.01 -4.48
CA ILE A 100 1.02 -24.88 -5.00
C ILE A 100 1.00 -23.99 -6.25
N ASN A 101 1.68 -22.86 -6.23
CA ASN A 101 1.73 -21.95 -7.38
C ASN A 101 2.36 -22.59 -8.62
N LYS A 102 3.43 -23.38 -8.45
CA LYS A 102 4.04 -24.15 -9.56
C LYS A 102 3.06 -25.18 -10.14
N HIS A 103 2.34 -25.90 -9.28
CA HIS A 103 1.34 -26.86 -9.74
C HIS A 103 0.18 -26.19 -10.48
N LEU A 104 -0.27 -25.03 -10.02
CA LEU A 104 -1.30 -24.25 -10.71
C LEU A 104 -0.83 -23.76 -12.09
N GLN A 105 0.39 -23.26 -12.20
CA GLN A 105 0.99 -22.88 -13.49
C GLN A 105 1.08 -24.07 -14.44
N GLN A 106 1.49 -25.23 -13.94
CA GLN A 106 1.58 -26.44 -14.74
C GLN A 106 0.18 -26.92 -15.19
N ALA A 107 -0.82 -26.86 -14.32
CA ALA A 107 -2.20 -27.20 -14.62
C ALA A 107 -2.79 -26.31 -15.73
N ASP A 108 -2.49 -25.01 -15.71
CA ASP A 108 -2.96 -24.07 -16.73
C ASP A 108 -2.41 -24.42 -18.13
N VAL A 109 -1.12 -24.77 -18.20
CA VAL A 109 -0.50 -25.25 -19.45
C VAL A 109 -1.14 -26.55 -19.95
N PHE A 110 -1.49 -27.48 -19.04
CA PHE A 110 -2.20 -28.70 -19.42
C PHE A 110 -3.62 -28.44 -19.90
N LEU A 111 -4.34 -27.51 -19.28
CA LEU A 111 -5.68 -27.11 -19.71
C LEU A 111 -5.65 -26.50 -21.11
N ASP A 112 -4.71 -25.60 -21.40
CA ASP A 112 -4.57 -25.00 -22.72
C ASP A 112 -4.24 -26.04 -23.81
N LYS A 113 -3.34 -26.98 -23.50
CA LYS A 113 -3.04 -28.10 -24.41
C LYS A 113 -4.27 -28.97 -24.67
N THR A 114 -4.99 -29.33 -23.62
CA THR A 114 -6.20 -30.17 -23.74
C THR A 114 -7.26 -29.46 -24.56
N LYS A 115 -7.47 -28.15 -24.35
CA LYS A 115 -8.40 -27.34 -25.13
C LYS A 115 -8.05 -27.31 -26.63
N LYS A 116 -6.76 -27.24 -26.98
CA LYS A 116 -6.30 -27.31 -28.37
C LYS A 116 -6.58 -28.68 -29.00
N VAL A 117 -6.32 -29.77 -28.27
CA VAL A 117 -6.62 -31.13 -28.73
C VAL A 117 -8.13 -31.30 -28.94
N VAL A 118 -8.95 -30.90 -27.97
CA VAL A 118 -10.42 -30.98 -28.09
C VAL A 118 -10.93 -30.23 -29.33
N ARG A 119 -10.41 -29.03 -29.61
CA ARG A 119 -10.77 -28.31 -30.84
C ARG A 119 -10.35 -29.04 -32.12
N LYS A 120 -9.20 -29.70 -32.13
CA LYS A 120 -8.73 -30.49 -33.28
C LYS A 120 -9.67 -31.66 -33.55
N GLU A 121 -10.00 -32.42 -32.51
CA GLU A 121 -10.94 -33.55 -32.61
C GLU A 121 -12.33 -33.10 -33.06
N GLN A 122 -12.82 -31.96 -32.55
CA GLN A 122 -14.10 -31.38 -32.99
C GLN A 122 -14.11 -31.07 -34.50
N LEU A 123 -13.03 -30.48 -35.03
CA LEU A 123 -12.91 -30.20 -36.46
C LEU A 123 -12.86 -31.48 -37.30
N GLU A 124 -12.16 -32.52 -36.83
CA GLU A 124 -12.12 -33.82 -37.52
C GLU A 124 -13.51 -34.47 -37.59
N VAL A 125 -14.27 -34.41 -36.49
CA VAL A 125 -15.66 -34.89 -36.44
C VAL A 125 -16.55 -34.09 -37.39
N GLU A 126 -16.40 -32.76 -37.44
CA GLU A 126 -17.17 -31.90 -38.35
C GLU A 126 -16.88 -32.20 -39.83
N ILE A 127 -15.61 -32.40 -40.18
CA ILE A 127 -15.20 -32.82 -41.53
C ILE A 127 -15.80 -34.19 -41.87
N MET A 128 -15.76 -35.13 -40.93
CA MET A 128 -16.33 -36.46 -41.12
C MET A 128 -17.85 -36.39 -41.34
N ASN A 129 -18.54 -35.57 -40.54
CA ASN A 129 -19.97 -35.35 -40.67
C ASN A 129 -20.34 -34.70 -42.01
N SER A 130 -19.56 -33.71 -42.47
CA SER A 130 -19.70 -33.11 -43.80
C SER A 130 -19.56 -34.14 -44.91
N ARG A 131 -18.56 -35.02 -44.84
CA ARG A 131 -18.38 -36.11 -45.81
C ARG A 131 -19.55 -37.10 -45.80
N ILE A 132 -20.02 -37.49 -44.62
CA ILE A 132 -21.18 -38.38 -44.47
C ILE A 132 -22.43 -37.73 -45.08
N ASN A 133 -22.67 -36.43 -44.83
CA ASN A 133 -23.78 -35.70 -45.41
C ASN A 133 -23.69 -35.66 -46.94
N SER A 134 -22.54 -35.33 -47.53
CA SER A 134 -22.36 -35.37 -48.98
C SER A 134 -22.59 -36.77 -49.57
N ILE A 135 -22.12 -37.83 -48.89
CA ILE A 135 -22.40 -39.21 -49.31
C ILE A 135 -23.91 -39.51 -49.21
N SER A 136 -24.58 -39.06 -48.16
CA SER A 136 -26.02 -39.26 -47.98
C SER A 136 -26.85 -38.56 -49.05
N GLU A 137 -26.45 -37.36 -49.47
CA GLU A 137 -27.06 -36.62 -50.60
C GLU A 137 -26.88 -37.36 -51.92
N LEU A 138 -25.72 -38.00 -52.14
CA LEU A 138 -25.45 -38.80 -53.33
C LEU A 138 -26.24 -40.12 -53.34
N LEU A 139 -26.40 -40.78 -52.18
CA LEU A 139 -27.10 -42.06 -52.06
C LEU A 139 -28.62 -41.92 -52.05
N ASN A 140 -29.14 -40.83 -51.49
CA ASN A 140 -30.55 -40.46 -51.51
C ASN A 140 -30.72 -39.14 -52.27
N PRO A 141 -30.69 -39.13 -53.61
CA PRO A 141 -30.98 -37.95 -54.40
C PRO A 141 -32.49 -37.64 -54.30
N GLY A 142 -32.90 -37.09 -53.17
CA GLY A 142 -34.21 -36.48 -53.01
C GLY A 142 -34.25 -35.23 -53.88
N ASP A 143 -35.02 -35.31 -54.97
CA ASP A 143 -35.28 -34.28 -55.98
C ASP A 143 -34.04 -33.54 -56.50
N GLN A 144 -33.56 -34.01 -57.66
CA GLN A 144 -32.57 -33.34 -58.52
C GLN A 144 -32.62 -31.81 -58.38
N SER A 145 -31.54 -31.22 -57.85
CA SER A 145 -31.39 -29.77 -57.87
C SER A 145 -31.54 -29.25 -59.31
N PRO A 146 -32.25 -28.14 -59.55
CA PRO A 146 -32.54 -27.65 -60.91
C PRO A 146 -31.27 -27.35 -61.73
N TRP A 147 -30.11 -27.24 -61.08
CA TRP A 147 -28.81 -27.04 -61.70
C TRP A 147 -28.24 -28.27 -62.40
N GLN A 148 -28.60 -29.49 -61.99
CA GLN A 148 -28.15 -30.73 -62.67
C GLN A 148 -29.02 -31.10 -63.88
N ARG A 149 -30.23 -30.55 -63.99
CA ARG A 149 -31.16 -30.88 -65.10
C ARG A 149 -30.76 -30.25 -66.43
N SER A 150 -29.85 -29.26 -66.42
CA SER A 150 -29.49 -28.48 -67.61
C SER A 150 -28.16 -28.87 -68.28
N GLN A 151 -27.40 -29.81 -67.73
CA GLN A 151 -26.07 -30.18 -68.24
C GLN A 151 -25.92 -31.64 -68.73
N SER A 152 -27.01 -32.35 -69.03
CA SER A 152 -26.85 -33.60 -69.77
C SER A 152 -26.44 -33.31 -71.23
N PRO A 153 -25.36 -33.91 -71.76
CA PRO A 153 -25.05 -33.80 -73.18
C PRO A 153 -26.23 -34.37 -73.95
N LYS A 154 -26.88 -33.55 -74.78
CA LYS A 154 -27.92 -34.03 -75.71
C LYS A 154 -27.27 -35.01 -76.68
N GLY A 155 -27.37 -36.30 -76.39
CA GLY A 155 -26.98 -37.37 -77.30
C GLY A 155 -27.89 -37.31 -78.52
N TYR A 156 -27.34 -36.93 -79.68
CA TYR A 156 -28.04 -37.05 -80.95
C TYR A 156 -28.11 -38.53 -81.33
N PHE A 157 -29.25 -39.16 -81.09
CA PHE A 157 -29.54 -40.49 -81.63
C PHE A 157 -30.01 -40.32 -83.08
N ARG A 158 -29.23 -40.81 -84.07
CA ARG A 158 -29.71 -40.99 -85.44
C ARG A 158 -30.30 -42.40 -85.54
N ASP A 159 -31.61 -42.49 -85.79
CA ASP A 159 -32.25 -43.76 -86.16
C ASP A 159 -31.83 -44.16 -87.58
N ILE A 160 -31.25 -45.36 -87.70
CA ILE A 160 -30.65 -45.89 -88.94
C ILE A 160 -31.69 -46.40 -89.95
N ASN A 161 -32.98 -46.46 -89.58
CA ASN A 161 -33.99 -47.20 -90.37
C ASN A 161 -35.12 -46.34 -90.98
N THR A 162 -34.94 -45.04 -91.21
CA THR A 162 -35.93 -44.25 -91.97
C THR A 162 -35.47 -44.02 -93.41
N PRO A 163 -36.19 -44.53 -94.44
CA PRO A 163 -35.78 -44.32 -95.82
C PRO A 163 -36.04 -42.89 -96.29
N LEU A 164 -35.11 -42.36 -97.09
CA LEU A 164 -35.19 -41.05 -97.73
C LEU A 164 -36.45 -40.96 -98.60
N LYS A 165 -37.38 -40.05 -98.28
CA LYS A 165 -38.41 -39.62 -99.22
C LYS A 165 -37.80 -38.62 -100.20
N LYS A 166 -38.00 -38.88 -101.51
CA LYS A 166 -37.73 -37.92 -102.60
C LYS A 166 -38.65 -36.71 -102.50
#